data_AF-A0A536X2D1-F1
#
_entry.id   AF-A0A536X2D1-F1
#
_cell.length_a   1.000
_cell.length_b   1.000
_cell.length_c   1.000
_cell.angle_alpha   90.00
_cell.angle_beta   90.00
_cell.angle_gamma   90.00
#
_symmetry.space_group_name_H-M   'P 1'
#
loop_
_entity.id
_entity.type
_entity.pdbx_description
1 polymer ?
#
loop_
_entity_poly.entity_id
_entity_poly.type
_entity_poly.pdbx_seq_one_letter_code
_entity_poly.pdbx_strand_id
1 'polypeptide(L)'
;MLVRRDPRTTMTTCPKCHHVRATDSTAPAWQCPACGVAYAKAAESLQRPVSERPVVFQARSESRFAWAKWFMLAAIAYGGWTGYQYSLRHRSGDASGAFGSIAASLRGGMSESDLRVLAATVKPGDVTLYTTTDCPYCAQAKGWLNQYRFAYTECNAETRSDCAADLRSHGAMGVPFLLVRGRPMHNGFDSDEFVALLRQ
;
A
#
# COMPACT_ATOMS: atom_id res chain seq x y z
N MET A 1 -6.91 79.53 -41.92
CA MET A 1 -6.98 78.20 -41.29
C MET A 1 -6.67 78.35 -39.81
N LEU A 2 -7.69 78.32 -38.95
CA LEU A 2 -7.52 78.42 -37.50
C LEU A 2 -7.15 77.04 -36.95
N VAL A 3 -5.89 76.87 -36.55
CA VAL A 3 -5.41 75.65 -35.89
C VAL A 3 -6.02 75.61 -34.49
N ARG A 4 -7.01 74.74 -34.26
CA ARG A 4 -7.54 74.43 -32.93
C ARG A 4 -6.40 73.84 -32.10
N ARG A 5 -5.88 74.59 -31.12
CA ARG A 5 -4.97 74.04 -30.09
C ARG A 5 -5.80 73.18 -29.13
N ASP A 6 -5.55 71.88 -29.10
CA ASP A 6 -6.16 70.96 -28.12
C ASP A 6 -5.55 71.27 -26.73
N PRO A 7 -6.37 71.57 -25.70
CA PRO A 7 -5.90 71.90 -24.35
C PRO A 7 -5.12 70.77 -23.66
N ARG A 8 -5.09 69.55 -24.23
CA ARG A 8 -4.26 68.45 -23.73
C ARG A 8 -2.77 68.54 -24.10
N THR A 9 -2.36 69.55 -24.87
CA THR A 9 -1.00 69.66 -25.43
C THR A 9 -0.01 70.44 -24.54
N THR A 10 -0.40 70.87 -23.34
CA THR A 10 0.45 71.66 -22.43
C THR A 10 0.70 70.97 -21.09
N MET A 11 1.05 69.68 -21.10
CA MET A 11 1.65 69.08 -19.91
C MET A 11 3.14 69.49 -19.85
N THR A 12 3.42 70.54 -19.08
CA THR A 12 4.78 71.11 -18.88
C THR A 12 5.79 70.07 -18.38
N THR A 13 5.32 69.07 -17.61
CA THR A 13 6.14 68.01 -17.03
C THR A 13 5.65 66.65 -17.49
N CYS A 14 6.56 65.82 -18.03
CA CYS A 14 6.24 64.46 -18.48
C CYS A 14 5.99 63.53 -17.28
N PRO A 15 4.87 62.79 -17.19
CA PRO A 15 4.60 61.91 -16.06
C PRO A 15 5.38 60.58 -16.07
N LYS A 16 6.10 60.27 -17.15
CA LYS A 16 6.93 59.05 -17.24
C LYS A 16 8.35 59.24 -16.69
N CYS A 17 8.96 60.40 -16.96
CA CYS A 17 10.36 60.66 -16.63
C CYS A 17 10.57 61.99 -15.89
N HIS A 18 9.50 62.72 -15.60
CA HIS A 18 9.51 64.03 -14.93
C HIS A 18 10.30 65.15 -15.65
N HIS A 19 10.70 64.94 -16.92
CA HIS A 19 11.34 65.97 -17.72
C HIS A 19 10.37 67.12 -18.05
N VAL A 20 10.85 68.36 -17.85
CA VAL A 20 10.15 69.59 -18.21
C VAL A 20 10.48 69.94 -19.66
N ARG A 21 9.47 70.15 -20.51
CA ARG A 21 9.69 70.41 -21.93
C ARG A 21 10.22 71.84 -22.14
N ALA A 22 11.38 71.97 -22.79
CA ALA A 22 11.90 73.25 -23.26
C ALA A 22 11.12 73.77 -24.49
N THR A 23 11.01 75.09 -24.63
CA THR A 23 10.23 75.76 -25.69
C THR A 23 10.86 75.64 -27.08
N ASP A 24 12.12 75.26 -27.17
CA ASP A 24 12.95 75.10 -28.37
C ASP A 24 13.12 73.63 -28.81
N SER A 25 12.34 72.72 -28.23
CA SER A 25 12.40 71.29 -28.52
C SER A 25 12.11 70.96 -29.99
N THR A 26 13.02 70.23 -30.64
CA THR A 26 12.86 69.69 -32.01
C THR A 26 11.87 68.52 -32.09
N ALA A 27 11.53 67.91 -30.95
CA ALA A 27 10.60 66.78 -30.93
C ALA A 27 9.18 67.25 -31.28
N PRO A 28 8.35 66.41 -31.93
CA PRO A 28 6.95 66.72 -32.18
C PRO A 28 6.19 67.00 -30.88
N ALA A 29 5.17 67.86 -30.95
CA ALA A 29 4.38 68.26 -29.76
C ALA A 29 3.72 67.08 -29.03
N TRP A 30 3.45 65.97 -29.73
CA TRP A 30 2.84 64.77 -29.15
C TRP A 30 3.81 63.87 -28.39
N GLN A 31 5.13 64.05 -28.53
CA GLN A 31 6.17 63.16 -28.00
C GLN A 31 7.12 63.88 -27.03
N CYS A 32 7.45 63.24 -25.90
CA CYS A 32 8.45 63.75 -24.97
C CYS A 32 9.88 63.62 -25.56
N PRO A 33 10.69 64.71 -25.61
CA PRO A 33 12.05 64.66 -26.17
C PRO A 33 13.03 63.81 -25.34
N ALA A 34 12.84 63.71 -24.03
CA ALA A 34 13.76 62.99 -23.16
C ALA A 34 13.56 61.46 -23.16
N CYS A 35 12.30 60.99 -23.19
CA CYS A 35 11.99 59.56 -23.05
C CYS A 35 11.18 58.96 -24.21
N GLY A 36 10.83 59.77 -25.21
CA GLY A 36 10.14 59.33 -26.43
C GLY A 36 8.66 58.92 -26.25
N VAL A 37 8.06 59.07 -25.07
CA VAL A 37 6.66 58.66 -24.85
C VAL A 37 5.68 59.67 -25.47
N ALA A 38 4.58 59.17 -26.02
CA ALA A 38 3.47 60.02 -26.44
C ALA A 38 2.66 60.48 -25.21
N TYR A 39 2.38 61.78 -25.09
CA TYR A 39 1.65 62.31 -23.92
C TYR A 39 0.25 61.70 -23.76
N ALA A 40 -0.43 61.39 -24.87
CA ALA A 40 -1.74 60.74 -24.85
C ALA A 40 -1.74 59.39 -24.10
N LYS A 41 -0.70 58.58 -24.33
CA LYS A 41 -0.55 57.28 -23.64
C LYS A 41 -0.18 57.44 -22.16
N ALA A 42 0.59 58.47 -21.85
CA ALA A 42 1.02 58.74 -20.48
C ALA A 42 -0.12 59.33 -19.61
N ALA A 43 -1.06 60.06 -20.22
CA ALA A 43 -2.27 60.53 -19.56
C ALA A 43 -3.19 59.36 -19.17
N GLU A 44 -3.38 58.39 -20.08
CA GLU A 44 -4.27 57.24 -19.85
C GLU A 44 -3.83 56.38 -18.64
N SER A 45 -2.51 56.23 -18.41
CA SER A 45 -2.01 55.57 -17.21
C SER A 45 -2.34 56.30 -15.91
N LEU A 46 -2.47 57.62 -15.92
CA LEU A 46 -2.87 58.42 -14.75
C LEU A 46 -4.39 58.41 -14.53
N GLN A 47 -5.17 58.21 -15.59
CA GLN A 47 -6.63 58.16 -15.53
C GLN A 47 -7.19 56.78 -15.16
N ARG A 48 -6.35 55.75 -14.99
CA ARG A 48 -6.82 54.49 -14.41
C ARG A 48 -7.24 54.76 -12.97
N PRO A 49 -8.54 54.68 -12.63
CA PRO A 49 -8.94 54.76 -11.23
C PRO A 49 -8.22 53.63 -10.49
N VAL A 50 -7.54 53.97 -9.41
CA VAL A 50 -7.09 52.98 -8.43
C VAL A 50 -8.34 52.25 -8.01
N SER A 51 -8.51 51.04 -8.52
CA SER A 51 -9.58 50.15 -8.07
C SER A 51 -9.24 49.81 -6.63
N GLU A 52 -9.80 50.57 -5.70
CA GLU A 52 -9.96 50.18 -4.32
C GLU A 52 -10.85 48.94 -4.34
N ARG A 53 -10.24 47.79 -4.60
CA ARG A 53 -10.85 46.52 -4.24
C ARG A 53 -11.00 46.57 -2.73
N PRO A 54 -12.23 46.58 -2.17
CA PRO A 54 -12.36 46.36 -0.76
C PRO A 54 -11.67 45.03 -0.44
N VAL A 55 -10.71 45.07 0.50
CA VAL A 55 -10.13 43.85 1.05
C VAL A 55 -11.21 43.22 1.91
N VAL A 56 -12.13 42.52 1.24
CA VAL A 56 -13.07 41.65 1.92
C VAL A 56 -12.23 40.48 2.42
N PHE A 57 -11.91 40.50 3.71
CA PHE A 57 -11.39 39.32 4.38
C PHE A 57 -12.51 38.29 4.35
N GLN A 58 -12.51 37.45 3.31
CA GLN A 58 -13.36 36.28 3.30
C GLN A 58 -12.87 35.38 4.43
N ALA A 59 -13.53 35.50 5.59
CA ALA A 59 -13.51 34.47 6.60
C ALA A 59 -14.02 33.21 5.90
N ARG A 60 -13.06 32.38 5.47
CA ARG A 60 -13.33 31.11 4.82
C ARG A 60 -14.09 30.27 5.84
N SER A 61 -15.41 30.24 5.67
CA SER A 61 -16.35 29.38 6.40
C SER A 61 -15.72 28.01 6.65
N GLU A 62 -15.56 27.70 7.93
CA GLU A 62 -15.07 26.44 8.45
C GLU A 62 -16.06 25.31 8.12
N SER A 63 -16.06 24.82 6.88
CA SER A 63 -16.90 23.67 6.49
C SER A 63 -16.10 22.56 5.81
N ARG A 64 -14.81 22.78 5.56
CA ARG A 64 -13.90 21.77 4.99
C ARG A 64 -13.35 20.79 6.04
N PHE A 65 -13.63 20.99 7.33
CA PHE A 65 -13.07 20.21 8.45
C PHE A 65 -14.09 19.36 9.23
N ALA A 66 -15.40 19.58 9.07
CA ALA A 66 -16.41 18.80 9.79
C ALA A 66 -16.47 17.35 9.31
N TRP A 67 -16.54 17.14 8.00
CA TRP A 67 -16.49 15.80 7.39
C TRP A 67 -15.15 15.11 7.64
N ALA A 68 -14.03 15.83 7.61
CA ALA A 68 -12.70 15.26 7.88
C ALA A 68 -12.60 14.61 9.28
N LYS A 69 -13.24 15.19 10.30
CA LYS A 69 -13.33 14.59 11.64
C LYS A 69 -14.14 13.29 11.64
N TRP A 70 -15.26 13.26 10.93
CA TRP A 70 -16.07 12.04 10.79
C TRP A 70 -15.34 10.95 10.00
N PHE A 71 -14.60 11.30 8.94
CA PHE A 71 -13.76 10.35 8.21
C PHE A 71 -12.61 9.80 9.05
N MET A 72 -11.96 10.64 9.87
CA MET A 72 -10.94 10.21 10.83
C MET A 72 -11.52 9.24 11.87
N LEU A 73 -12.65 9.58 12.49
CA LEU A 73 -13.31 8.72 13.48
C LEU A 73 -13.77 7.40 12.84
N ALA A 74 -14.33 7.44 11.63
CA ALA A 74 -14.69 6.24 10.88
C ALA A 74 -13.47 5.38 10.53
N ALA A 75 -12.34 5.99 10.13
CA ALA A 75 -11.11 5.26 9.83
C ALA A 75 -10.48 4.63 11.09
N ILE A 76 -10.53 5.32 12.23
CA ILE A 76 -10.06 4.78 13.52
C ILE A 76 -10.99 3.67 14.01
N ALA A 77 -12.31 3.86 13.94
CA ALA A 77 -13.28 2.83 14.29
C ALA A 77 -13.16 1.62 13.36
N TYR A 78 -12.96 1.83 12.05
CA TYR A 78 -12.74 0.76 11.08
C TYR A 78 -11.40 0.06 11.30
N GLY A 79 -10.31 0.80 11.54
CA GLY A 79 -8.99 0.24 11.88
C GLY A 79 -9.00 -0.52 13.21
N GLY A 80 -9.68 0.01 14.22
CA GLY A 80 -9.87 -0.64 15.51
C GLY A 80 -10.78 -1.86 15.41
N TRP A 81 -11.87 -1.81 14.64
CA TRP A 81 -12.75 -2.95 14.39
C TRP A 81 -12.05 -4.02 13.57
N THR A 82 -11.35 -3.66 12.50
CA THR A 82 -10.58 -4.61 11.68
C THR A 82 -9.40 -5.21 12.45
N GLY A 83 -8.69 -4.42 13.25
CA GLY A 83 -7.65 -4.89 14.16
C GLY A 83 -8.18 -5.79 15.28
N TYR A 84 -9.34 -5.43 15.87
CA TYR A 84 -10.03 -6.25 16.85
C TYR A 84 -10.51 -7.56 16.24
N GLN A 85 -11.15 -7.53 15.07
CA GLN A 85 -11.55 -8.70 14.30
C GLN A 85 -10.36 -9.56 13.88
N TYR A 86 -9.24 -8.95 13.48
CA TYR A 86 -7.99 -9.65 13.17
C TYR A 86 -7.43 -10.34 14.42
N SER A 87 -7.41 -9.64 15.56
CA SER A 87 -6.97 -10.22 16.84
C SER A 87 -7.89 -11.34 17.32
N LEU A 88 -9.19 -11.24 17.06
CA LEU A 88 -10.15 -12.31 17.31
C LEU A 88 -9.89 -13.49 16.37
N ARG A 89 -9.71 -13.28 15.06
CA ARG A 89 -9.41 -14.34 14.07
C ARG A 89 -8.10 -15.09 14.35
N HIS A 90 -7.09 -14.43 14.93
CA HIS A 90 -5.85 -15.11 15.32
C HIS A 90 -5.93 -15.76 16.71
N ARG A 91 -6.93 -15.43 17.54
CA ARG A 91 -7.22 -16.13 18.80
C ARG A 91 -8.23 -17.27 18.65
N SER A 92 -9.18 -17.16 17.73
CA SER A 92 -10.10 -18.23 17.36
C SER A 92 -9.57 -18.89 16.10
N GLY A 93 -8.77 -19.94 16.25
CA GLY A 93 -8.27 -20.76 15.15
C GLY A 93 -9.36 -21.57 14.44
N ASP A 94 -10.49 -20.95 14.07
CA ASP A 94 -11.52 -21.46 13.17
C ASP A 94 -12.61 -20.37 12.97
N ALA A 95 -12.66 -19.73 11.80
CA ALA A 95 -13.76 -18.83 11.43
C ALA A 95 -14.00 -18.82 9.91
N SER A 96 -14.43 -19.96 9.38
CA SER A 96 -15.09 -20.04 8.08
C SER A 96 -16.46 -19.34 8.15
N GLY A 97 -16.51 -18.07 7.78
CA GLY A 97 -17.77 -17.47 7.30
C GLY A 97 -18.20 -18.16 5.99
N ALA A 98 -19.49 -18.14 5.65
CA ALA A 98 -20.05 -18.85 4.49
C ALA A 98 -19.33 -18.61 3.14
N PHE A 99 -18.63 -17.47 2.98
CA PHE A 99 -17.80 -17.18 1.80
C PHE A 99 -16.39 -17.77 1.86
N GLY A 100 -15.85 -18.05 3.05
CA GLY A 100 -14.55 -18.69 3.24
C GLY A 100 -14.55 -20.16 2.82
N SER A 101 -15.65 -20.88 3.07
CA SER A 101 -15.79 -22.28 2.68
C SER A 101 -15.81 -22.46 1.15
N ILE A 102 -16.50 -21.58 0.42
CA ILE A 102 -16.54 -21.63 -1.05
C ILE A 102 -15.15 -21.34 -1.65
N ALA A 103 -14.42 -20.37 -1.11
CA ALA A 103 -13.07 -20.05 -1.55
C ALA A 103 -12.03 -21.12 -1.19
N ALA A 104 -12.25 -21.91 -0.13
CA ALA A 104 -11.45 -23.07 0.22
C ALA A 104 -11.76 -24.26 -0.73
N SER A 105 -13.05 -24.52 -0.99
CA SER A 105 -13.48 -25.55 -1.96
C SER A 105 -12.98 -25.28 -3.38
N LEU A 106 -12.90 -24.01 -3.80
CA LEU A 106 -12.38 -23.62 -5.12
C LEU A 106 -10.85 -23.63 -5.20
N ARG A 107 -10.13 -23.67 -4.07
CA ARG A 107 -8.66 -23.79 -4.02
C ARG A 107 -8.16 -25.21 -3.77
N GLY A 108 -9.06 -26.20 -3.73
CA GLY A 108 -8.68 -27.59 -3.45
C GLY A 108 -8.09 -27.83 -2.05
N GLY A 109 -8.16 -26.84 -1.16
CA GLY A 109 -7.72 -26.97 0.22
C GLY A 109 -8.79 -27.70 1.03
N MET A 110 -8.40 -28.77 1.73
CA MET A 110 -9.30 -29.44 2.67
C MET A 110 -9.64 -28.54 3.84
N SER A 111 -10.84 -28.75 4.40
CA SER A 111 -11.17 -28.13 5.68
C SER A 111 -10.37 -28.77 6.82
N GLU A 112 -10.15 -28.03 7.91
CA GLU A 112 -9.51 -28.56 9.11
C GLU A 112 -10.25 -29.77 9.69
N SER A 113 -11.59 -29.79 9.61
CA SER A 113 -12.39 -30.96 9.99
C SER A 113 -12.08 -32.19 9.15
N ASP A 114 -11.88 -32.04 7.84
CA ASP A 114 -11.56 -33.16 6.95
C ASP A 114 -10.18 -33.73 7.27
N LEU A 115 -9.21 -32.87 7.62
CA LEU A 115 -7.87 -33.30 8.04
C LEU A 115 -7.93 -34.15 9.30
N ARG A 116 -8.75 -33.77 10.29
CA ARG A 116 -8.92 -34.55 11.52
C ARG A 116 -9.61 -35.89 11.28
N VAL A 117 -10.60 -35.93 10.38
CA VAL A 117 -11.25 -37.19 9.97
C VAL A 117 -10.25 -38.09 9.27
N LEU A 118 -9.43 -37.55 8.37
CA LEU A 118 -8.37 -38.32 7.70
C LEU A 118 -7.32 -38.82 8.70
N ALA A 119 -6.91 -37.99 9.65
CA ALA A 119 -5.95 -38.36 10.69
C ALA A 119 -6.41 -39.58 11.49
N ALA A 120 -7.71 -39.69 11.78
CA ALA A 120 -8.29 -40.85 12.47
C ALA A 120 -8.20 -42.16 11.66
N THR A 121 -7.94 -42.09 10.34
CA THR A 121 -7.76 -43.29 9.49
C THR A 121 -6.33 -43.81 9.49
N VAL A 122 -5.37 -43.02 9.99
CA VAL A 122 -3.94 -43.37 9.98
C VAL A 122 -3.64 -44.37 11.09
N LYS A 123 -3.04 -45.51 10.72
CA LYS A 123 -2.65 -46.56 11.66
C LYS A 123 -1.18 -46.37 12.10
N PRO A 124 -0.78 -46.91 13.27
CA PRO A 124 0.63 -46.97 13.64
C PRO A 124 1.46 -47.65 12.54
N GLY A 125 2.54 -46.98 12.09
CA GLY A 125 3.39 -47.46 11.00
C GLY A 125 3.00 -46.94 9.60
N ASP A 126 1.82 -46.35 9.41
CA ASP A 126 1.44 -45.74 8.13
C ASP A 126 2.29 -44.51 7.82
N VAL A 127 2.81 -43.82 8.85
CA VAL A 127 3.65 -42.63 8.69
C VAL A 127 4.93 -42.83 9.48
N THR A 128 6.06 -42.77 8.80
CA THR A 128 7.39 -42.69 9.43
C THR A 128 8.03 -41.37 9.09
N LEU A 129 8.42 -40.61 10.11
CA LEU A 129 9.11 -39.33 10.00
C LEU A 129 10.56 -39.50 10.44
N TYR A 130 11.49 -39.32 9.51
CA TYR A 130 12.92 -39.34 9.80
C TYR A 130 13.39 -37.94 10.18
N THR A 131 14.11 -37.86 11.30
CA THR A 131 14.54 -36.60 11.91
C THR A 131 16.01 -36.65 12.34
N THR A 132 16.52 -35.50 12.79
CA THR A 132 17.75 -35.40 13.60
C THR A 132 17.43 -34.61 14.87
N THR A 133 18.37 -34.55 15.81
CA THR A 133 18.15 -33.97 17.14
C THR A 133 17.92 -32.46 17.08
N ASP A 134 18.73 -31.76 16.29
CA ASP A 134 18.60 -30.32 16.07
C ASP A 134 18.21 -30.03 14.61
N CYS A 135 16.90 -29.97 14.37
CA CYS A 135 16.33 -29.77 13.04
C CYS A 135 15.03 -28.93 13.14
N PRO A 136 15.10 -27.63 12.85
CA PRO A 136 13.93 -26.75 12.89
C PRO A 136 12.80 -27.17 11.95
N TYR A 137 13.15 -27.67 10.75
CA TYR A 137 12.15 -28.15 9.77
C TYR A 137 11.47 -29.45 10.23
N CYS A 138 12.20 -30.32 10.93
CA CYS A 138 11.63 -31.52 11.55
C CYS A 138 10.66 -31.14 12.67
N ALA A 139 10.99 -30.11 13.46
CA ALA A 139 10.09 -29.58 14.47
C ALA A 139 8.80 -29.00 13.85
N GLN A 140 8.89 -28.30 12.71
CA GLN A 140 7.72 -27.83 11.97
C GLN A 140 6.84 -28.98 11.48
N ALA A 141 7.43 -30.02 10.86
CA ALA A 141 6.69 -31.19 10.41
C ALA A 141 5.96 -31.90 11.58
N LYS A 142 6.67 -32.11 12.71
CA LYS A 142 6.07 -32.66 13.93
C LYS A 142 4.94 -31.78 14.47
N GLY A 143 5.14 -30.47 14.47
CA GLY A 143 4.13 -29.50 14.89
C GLY A 143 2.84 -29.63 14.11
N TRP A 144 2.93 -29.70 12.77
CA TRP A 144 1.77 -29.86 11.90
C TRP A 144 1.07 -31.20 12.11
N LEU A 145 1.82 -32.31 12.14
CA LEU A 145 1.25 -33.65 12.38
C LEU A 145 0.53 -33.71 13.74
N ASN A 146 1.14 -33.14 14.78
CA ASN A 146 0.55 -33.08 16.12
C ASN A 146 -0.69 -32.20 16.17
N GLN A 147 -0.70 -31.04 15.48
CA GLN A 147 -1.83 -30.11 15.44
C GLN A 147 -3.10 -30.81 14.93
N TYR A 148 -2.98 -31.56 13.83
CA TYR A 148 -4.10 -32.26 13.20
C TYR A 148 -4.29 -33.70 13.69
N ARG A 149 -3.48 -34.14 14.66
CA ARG A 149 -3.56 -35.46 15.32
C ARG A 149 -3.24 -36.65 14.40
N PHE A 150 -2.36 -36.47 13.42
CA PHE A 150 -1.85 -37.57 12.63
C PHE A 150 -0.91 -38.44 13.47
N ALA A 151 -1.16 -39.74 13.52
CA ALA A 151 -0.24 -40.70 14.12
C ALA A 151 1.00 -40.86 13.23
N TYR A 152 2.19 -40.88 13.84
CA TYR A 152 3.44 -41.14 13.14
C TYR A 152 4.46 -41.82 14.06
N THR A 153 5.44 -42.47 13.45
CA THR A 153 6.63 -42.99 14.12
C THR A 153 7.81 -42.08 13.81
N GLU A 154 8.48 -41.58 14.83
CA GLU A 154 9.73 -40.81 14.66
C GLU A 154 10.94 -41.74 14.61
N CYS A 155 11.79 -41.58 13.58
CA CYS A 155 13.04 -42.29 13.40
C CYS A 155 14.21 -41.28 13.35
N ASN A 156 14.88 -41.04 14.47
CA ASN A 156 15.98 -40.09 14.53
C ASN A 156 17.27 -40.69 13.94
N ALA A 157 17.66 -40.26 12.74
CA ALA A 157 18.80 -40.79 12.00
C ALA A 157 20.17 -40.38 12.58
N GLU A 158 20.22 -39.45 13.53
CA GLU A 158 21.46 -39.07 14.22
C GLU A 158 21.76 -40.00 15.39
N THR A 159 20.73 -40.37 16.15
CA THR A 159 20.89 -41.21 17.36
C THR A 159 20.68 -42.69 17.11
N ARG A 160 20.07 -43.06 15.98
CA ARG A 160 19.75 -44.45 15.61
C ARG A 160 20.36 -44.83 14.27
N SER A 161 21.28 -45.80 14.31
CA SER A 161 22.01 -46.28 13.13
C SER A 161 21.13 -47.03 12.14
N ASP A 162 20.08 -47.70 12.61
CA ASP A 162 19.07 -48.35 11.78
C ASP A 162 18.24 -47.31 11.01
N CYS A 163 17.80 -46.23 11.67
CA CYS A 163 17.14 -45.10 11.01
C CYS A 163 18.05 -44.45 9.95
N ALA A 164 19.34 -44.29 10.24
CA ALA A 164 20.31 -43.71 9.32
C ALA A 164 20.56 -44.60 8.09
N ALA A 165 20.57 -45.92 8.26
CA ALA A 165 20.69 -46.86 7.16
C ALA A 165 19.43 -46.87 6.30
N ASP A 166 18.26 -46.90 6.95
CA ASP A 166 16.97 -46.91 6.29
C ASP A 166 16.74 -45.62 5.49
N LEU A 167 16.97 -44.45 6.08
CA LEU A 167 16.90 -43.15 5.40
C LEU A 167 17.76 -43.10 4.11
N ARG A 168 19.00 -43.62 4.18
CA ARG A 168 19.89 -43.71 3.02
C ARG A 168 19.39 -44.70 1.97
N SER A 169 18.76 -45.79 2.39
CA SER A 169 18.21 -46.80 1.46
C SER A 169 17.07 -46.25 0.60
N HIS A 170 16.33 -45.26 1.12
CA HIS A 170 15.31 -44.52 0.37
C HIS A 170 15.90 -43.46 -0.57
N GLY A 171 17.22 -43.28 -0.60
CA GLY A 171 17.88 -42.24 -1.41
C GLY A 171 17.60 -40.81 -0.90
N ALA A 172 17.16 -40.66 0.35
CA ALA A 172 16.85 -39.37 0.92
C ALA A 172 18.12 -38.54 1.14
N MET A 173 18.08 -37.28 0.73
CA MET A 173 19.22 -36.35 0.81
C MET A 173 19.29 -35.59 2.14
N GLY A 174 18.29 -35.72 3.01
CA GLY A 174 18.22 -35.00 4.27
C GLY A 174 16.93 -35.25 5.04
N VAL A 175 16.74 -34.47 6.10
CA VAL A 175 15.55 -34.49 6.96
C VAL A 175 14.88 -33.11 6.99
N PRO A 176 13.56 -33.01 7.27
CA PRO A 176 12.62 -34.11 7.49
C PRO A 176 12.38 -34.91 6.22
N PHE A 177 12.37 -36.22 6.34
CA PHE A 177 11.96 -37.14 5.27
C PHE A 177 10.81 -38.00 5.79
N LEU A 178 9.82 -38.26 4.95
CA LEU A 178 8.62 -38.98 5.35
C LEU A 178 8.33 -40.12 4.40
N LEU A 179 7.97 -41.26 4.99
CA LEU A 179 7.31 -42.36 4.30
C LEU A 179 5.84 -42.37 4.74
N VAL A 180 4.94 -42.30 3.77
CA VAL A 180 3.49 -42.38 3.96
C VAL A 180 2.97 -43.61 3.25
N ARG A 181 2.50 -44.61 3.99
CA ARG A 181 2.09 -45.94 3.50
C ARG A 181 3.15 -46.57 2.60
N GLY A 182 4.41 -46.47 3.02
CA GLY A 182 5.58 -46.97 2.26
C GLY A 182 5.97 -46.15 1.03
N ARG A 183 5.32 -45.00 0.78
CA ARG A 183 5.65 -44.10 -0.32
C ARG A 183 6.50 -42.92 0.17
N PRO A 184 7.66 -42.65 -0.45
CA PRO A 184 8.49 -41.50 -0.07
C PRO A 184 7.88 -40.19 -0.55
N MET A 185 7.96 -39.17 0.30
CA MET A 185 7.68 -37.79 -0.10
C MET A 185 8.87 -37.19 -0.86
N HIS A 186 8.62 -36.29 -1.81
CA HIS A 186 9.66 -35.84 -2.75
C HIS A 186 10.64 -34.83 -2.15
N ASN A 187 10.15 -33.79 -1.48
CA ASN A 187 10.96 -32.63 -1.08
C ASN A 187 10.94 -32.38 0.44
N GLY A 188 10.79 -33.45 1.22
CA GLY A 188 10.62 -33.37 2.68
C GLY A 188 9.15 -33.21 3.07
N PHE A 189 8.84 -32.33 4.03
CA PHE A 189 7.47 -32.17 4.51
C PHE A 189 6.69 -31.14 3.69
N ASP A 190 5.67 -31.62 2.98
CA ASP A 190 4.62 -30.84 2.32
C ASP A 190 3.24 -31.39 2.73
N SER A 191 2.36 -30.54 3.25
CA SER A 191 1.08 -30.99 3.78
C SER A 191 0.12 -31.52 2.71
N ASP A 192 0.17 -30.97 1.51
CA ASP A 192 -0.74 -31.33 0.43
C ASP A 192 -0.34 -32.68 -0.17
N GLU A 193 0.95 -32.90 -0.40
CA GLU A 193 1.51 -34.19 -0.79
C GLU A 193 1.24 -35.27 0.28
N PHE A 194 1.47 -34.95 1.56
CA PHE A 194 1.23 -35.87 2.66
C PHE A 194 -0.21 -36.39 2.67
N VAL A 195 -1.18 -35.48 2.52
CA VAL A 195 -2.58 -35.87 2.48
C VAL A 195 -2.95 -36.59 1.18
N ALA A 196 -2.40 -36.16 0.04
CA ALA A 196 -2.60 -36.87 -1.22
C ALA A 196 -2.13 -38.32 -1.16
N LEU A 197 -1.03 -38.61 -0.44
CA LEU A 197 -0.54 -39.96 -0.21
C LEU A 197 -1.44 -40.78 0.73
N LEU A 198 -2.03 -40.15 1.76
CA LEU A 198 -2.96 -40.83 2.68
C LEU A 198 -4.32 -41.18 2.07
N ARG A 199 -4.70 -40.53 0.97
CA ARG A 199 -5.97 -40.74 0.27
C ARG A 199 -5.93 -41.84 -0.78
N GLN A 200 -4.73 -42.32 -1.12
CA GLN A 200 -4.52 -43.47 -2.01
C GLN A 200 -4.73 -44.77 -1.23
#